data_AF-A0A947CSP4-F1
#
_entry.id   AF-A0A947CSP4-F1
#
_cell.length_a   1.000
_cell.length_b   1.000
_cell.length_c   1.000
_cell.angle_alpha   90.00
_cell.angle_beta   90.00
_cell.angle_gamma   90.00
#
_symmetry.space_group_name_H-M   'P 1'
#
loop_
_entity.id
_entity.type
_entity.pdbx_description
1 polymer ?
#
loop_
_entity_poly.entity_id
_entity_poly.type
_entity_poly.pdbx_seq_one_letter_code
_entity_poly.pdbx_strand_id
1 'polypeptide(L)'
;MRAALSSPLRRRWAGRIVLAIVCAALLASLPTSSGDGEGSETAGMALELAEVRTSIDDRQRDNRILLRKITALKNDPRAIERAARDELGMVHEGELILRFATAEKADHR
;
A
#
# COMPACT_ATOMS: atom_id res chain seq x y z
N MET A 1 8.01 4.52 -84.46
CA MET A 1 8.30 5.05 -83.11
C MET A 1 8.23 3.91 -82.10
N ARG A 2 9.37 3.37 -81.64
CA ARG A 2 9.44 2.37 -80.55
C ARG A 2 10.29 2.99 -79.44
N ALA A 3 9.66 3.28 -78.30
CA ALA A 3 10.32 3.88 -77.15
C ALA A 3 11.29 2.87 -76.50
N ALA A 4 12.56 3.25 -76.42
CA ALA A 4 13.60 2.48 -75.76
C ALA A 4 13.47 2.67 -74.23
N LEU A 5 12.94 1.65 -73.55
CA LEU A 5 13.02 1.55 -72.09
C LEU A 5 14.37 0.95 -71.69
N SER A 6 15.35 1.79 -71.38
CA SER A 6 16.61 1.41 -70.72
C SER A 6 16.73 2.19 -69.40
N SER A 7 16.51 1.65 -68.20
CA SER A 7 17.17 0.54 -67.46
C SER A 7 18.41 0.86 -66.60
N PRO A 8 18.63 2.10 -66.08
CA PRO A 8 19.47 2.27 -64.88
C PRO A 8 18.66 2.64 -63.63
N LEU A 9 17.49 3.28 -63.80
CA LEU A 9 16.62 3.68 -62.69
C LEU A 9 15.96 2.47 -62.00
N ARG A 10 15.45 1.50 -62.77
CA ARG A 10 14.84 0.28 -62.22
C ARG A 10 15.78 -0.55 -61.33
N ARG A 11 17.09 -0.58 -61.63
CA ARG A 11 18.08 -1.31 -60.82
C ARG A 11 18.29 -0.68 -59.44
N ARG A 12 18.36 0.65 -59.38
CA ARG A 12 18.48 1.40 -58.11
C ARG A 12 17.20 1.32 -57.29
N TRP A 13 16.05 1.41 -57.94
CA TRP A 13 14.74 1.29 -57.27
C TRP A 13 14.45 -0.14 -56.80
N ALA A 14 14.80 -1.16 -57.60
CA ALA A 14 14.71 -2.55 -57.18
C ALA A 14 15.63 -2.85 -55.99
N GLY A 15 16.86 -2.32 -55.98
CA GLY A 15 17.77 -2.44 -54.84
C GLY A 15 17.22 -1.80 -53.56
N ARG A 16 16.57 -0.63 -53.67
CA ARG A 16 15.91 0.03 -52.53
C ARG A 16 14.71 -0.75 -52.00
N ILE A 17 13.93 -1.37 -52.89
CA ILE A 17 12.78 -2.21 -52.51
C ILE A 17 13.26 -3.45 -51.77
N VAL A 18 14.29 -4.13 -52.28
CA VAL A 18 14.87 -5.31 -51.61
C VAL A 18 15.44 -4.92 -50.25
N LEU A 19 16.17 -3.80 -50.16
CA LEU A 19 16.70 -3.30 -48.88
C LEU A 19 15.58 -2.96 -47.88
N ALA A 20 14.48 -2.34 -48.33
CA ALA A 20 13.34 -2.02 -47.48
C ALA A 20 12.65 -3.29 -46.95
N ILE A 21 12.51 -4.32 -47.78
CA ILE A 21 11.95 -5.61 -47.38
C ILE A 21 12.87 -6.29 -46.35
N VAL A 22 14.18 -6.26 -46.56
CA VAL A 22 15.15 -6.82 -45.60
C VAL A 22 15.11 -6.06 -44.28
N CYS A 23 15.08 -4.72 -44.30
CA CYS A 23 14.95 -3.93 -43.07
C CYS A 23 13.62 -4.19 -42.35
N ALA A 24 12.51 -4.32 -43.07
CA ALA A 24 11.21 -4.65 -42.49
C ALA A 24 11.20 -6.06 -41.89
N ALA A 25 11.80 -7.04 -42.57
CA ALA A 25 11.96 -8.39 -42.04
C ALA A 25 12.89 -8.42 -40.82
N LEU A 26 13.97 -7.62 -40.82
CA LEU A 26 14.87 -7.49 -39.68
C LEU A 26 14.14 -6.89 -38.46
N LEU A 27 13.37 -5.81 -38.69
CA LEU A 27 12.55 -5.16 -37.67
C LEU A 27 11.42 -6.06 -37.16
N ALA A 28 10.82 -6.91 -38.01
CA ALA A 28 9.80 -7.88 -37.63
C ALA A 28 10.39 -9.12 -36.93
N SER A 29 11.65 -9.46 -37.22
CA SER A 29 12.39 -10.54 -36.56
C SER A 29 13.00 -10.12 -35.21
N LEU A 30 13.08 -8.81 -34.95
CA LEU A 30 13.33 -8.34 -33.59
C LEU A 30 12.15 -8.82 -32.75
N PRO A 31 12.39 -9.62 -31.69
CA PRO A 31 11.35 -9.90 -30.73
C PRO A 31 10.93 -8.54 -30.20
N THR A 32 9.75 -8.07 -30.60
CA THR A 32 9.05 -6.98 -29.92
C THR A 32 8.56 -7.54 -28.58
N SER A 33 9.50 -7.99 -27.74
CA SER A 33 9.28 -8.30 -26.34
C SER A 33 9.16 -6.98 -25.59
N SER A 34 8.18 -6.19 -26.02
CA SER A 34 7.61 -5.07 -25.30
C SER A 34 6.16 -5.49 -25.03
N GLY A 35 6.01 -6.56 -24.26
CA GLY A 35 4.70 -7.15 -23.94
C GLY A 35 4.67 -7.89 -22.61
N ASP A 36 5.79 -7.97 -21.90
CA ASP A 36 5.90 -8.73 -20.66
C ASP A 36 6.18 -7.77 -19.50
N GLY A 37 5.17 -6.98 -19.13
CA GLY A 37 5.22 -6.07 -17.99
C GLY A 37 3.85 -5.59 -17.50
N GLU A 38 2.82 -5.68 -18.34
CA GLU A 38 1.49 -5.10 -18.09
C GLU A 38 0.70 -5.79 -16.95
N GLY A 39 1.12 -6.98 -16.52
CA GLY A 39 0.46 -7.75 -15.45
C GLY A 39 1.06 -7.61 -14.04
N SER A 40 2.33 -7.20 -13.91
CA SER A 40 3.01 -7.16 -12.59
C SER A 40 2.84 -5.82 -11.88
N GLU A 41 2.83 -4.71 -12.61
CA GLU A 41 2.64 -3.38 -12.03
C GLU A 41 1.22 -3.20 -11.47
N THR A 42 0.22 -3.75 -12.15
CA THR A 42 -1.17 -3.70 -11.72
C THR A 42 -1.43 -4.56 -10.47
N ALA A 43 -0.72 -5.69 -10.33
CA ALA A 43 -0.79 -6.54 -9.15
C ALA A 43 -0.19 -5.85 -7.90
N GLY A 44 0.93 -5.14 -8.05
CA GLY A 44 1.53 -4.35 -6.97
C GLY A 44 0.59 -3.23 -6.49
N MET A 45 0.00 -2.48 -7.42
CA MET A 45 -0.96 -1.42 -7.09
C MET A 45 -2.24 -1.95 -6.40
N ALA A 46 -2.71 -3.14 -6.80
CA ALA A 46 -3.87 -3.76 -6.17
C ALA A 46 -3.60 -4.16 -4.71
N LEU A 47 -2.39 -4.65 -4.41
CA LEU A 47 -1.95 -4.96 -3.06
C LEU A 47 -1.83 -3.71 -2.19
N GLU A 48 -1.21 -2.64 -2.71
CA GLU A 48 -1.11 -1.36 -2.00
C GLU A 48 -2.49 -0.77 -1.70
N LEU A 49 -3.43 -0.83 -2.65
CA LEU A 49 -4.82 -0.40 -2.43
C LEU A 49 -5.53 -1.24 -1.35
N ALA A 50 -5.28 -2.55 -1.31
CA ALA A 50 -5.84 -3.42 -0.29
C ALA A 50 -5.30 -3.05 1.10
N GLU A 51 -3.99 -2.84 1.22
CA GLU A 51 -3.33 -2.45 2.48
C GLU A 51 -3.80 -1.08 2.99
N VAL A 52 -3.92 -0.10 2.10
CA VAL A 52 -4.44 1.23 2.46
C VAL A 52 -5.89 1.14 2.93
N ARG A 53 -6.72 0.31 2.27
CA ARG A 53 -8.12 0.10 2.67
C ARG A 53 -8.23 -0.57 4.04
N THR A 54 -7.41 -1.58 4.33
CA THR A 54 -7.40 -2.22 5.66
C THR A 54 -6.99 -1.23 6.74
N SER A 55 -5.97 -0.40 6.46
CA SER A 55 -5.53 0.66 7.38
C SER A 55 -6.62 1.70 7.64
N ILE A 56 -7.39 2.09 6.62
CA ILE A 56 -8.54 2.99 6.78
C ILE A 56 -9.60 2.36 7.69
N ASP A 57 -9.96 1.10 7.47
CA ASP A 57 -10.98 0.43 8.28
C ASP A 57 -10.54 0.26 9.74
N ASP A 58 -9.29 -0.13 9.98
CA ASP A 58 -8.69 -0.21 11.32
C ASP A 58 -8.76 1.15 12.02
N ARG A 59 -8.32 2.22 11.36
CA ARG A 59 -8.38 3.58 11.91
C ARG A 59 -9.81 4.04 12.20
N GLN A 60 -10.77 3.69 11.35
CA GLN A 60 -12.17 4.01 11.59
C GLN A 60 -12.74 3.23 12.78
N ARG A 61 -12.35 1.96 12.95
CA ARG A 61 -12.72 1.17 14.13
C ARG A 61 -12.18 1.81 15.41
N ASP A 62 -10.92 2.20 15.42
CA ASP A 62 -10.29 2.88 16.56
C ASP A 62 -10.97 4.20 16.86
N ASN A 63 -11.26 4.99 15.82
CA ASN A 63 -11.97 6.26 15.98
C ASN A 63 -13.34 6.06 16.65
N ARG A 64 -14.11 5.05 16.23
CA ARG A 64 -15.40 4.70 16.85
C ARG A 64 -15.25 4.25 18.31
N ILE A 65 -14.19 3.54 18.67
CA ILE A 65 -13.92 3.13 20.06
C ILE A 65 -13.58 4.37 20.90
N LEU A 66 -12.68 5.21 20.41
CA LEU A 66 -12.25 6.43 21.09
C LEU A 66 -13.41 7.40 21.29
N LEU A 67 -14.24 7.61 20.27
CA LEU A 67 -15.44 8.45 20.41
C LEU A 67 -16.38 7.93 21.49
N ARG A 68 -16.61 6.61 21.55
CA ARG A 68 -17.41 6.00 22.62
C ARG A 68 -16.80 6.25 24.00
N LYS A 69 -15.47 6.11 24.13
CA LYS A 69 -14.75 6.42 25.38
C LYS A 69 -14.92 7.89 25.77
N ILE A 70 -14.73 8.83 24.84
CA ILE A 70 -14.94 10.27 25.06
C ILE A 70 -16.38 10.56 25.49
N THR A 71 -17.37 10.00 24.81
CA THR A 71 -18.79 10.18 25.17
C THR A 71 -19.08 9.65 26.56
N ALA A 72 -18.56 8.47 26.92
CA ALA A 72 -18.71 7.90 28.26
C ALA A 72 -18.07 8.81 29.31
N LEU A 73 -16.82 9.24 29.11
CA LEU A 73 -16.11 10.14 30.01
C LEU A 73 -16.83 11.49 30.17
N LYS A 74 -17.40 12.04 29.09
CA LYS A 74 -18.09 13.34 29.11
C LYS A 74 -19.41 13.28 29.87
N ASN A 75 -20.14 12.17 29.77
CA ASN A 75 -21.53 12.09 30.23
C ASN A 75 -21.72 11.29 31.52
N ASP A 76 -20.73 10.47 31.93
CA ASP A 76 -20.79 9.66 33.14
C ASP A 76 -19.61 9.97 34.08
N PRO A 77 -19.85 10.65 35.22
CA PRO A 77 -18.82 10.89 36.24
C PRO A 77 -18.15 9.61 36.76
N ARG A 78 -18.88 8.48 36.80
CA ARG A 78 -18.29 7.19 37.21
C ARG A 78 -17.32 6.65 36.16
N ALA A 79 -17.50 6.99 34.88
CA ALA A 79 -16.55 6.62 33.84
C ALA A 79 -15.23 7.38 33.99
N ILE A 80 -15.28 8.64 34.42
CA ILE A 80 -14.09 9.42 34.76
C ILE A 80 -13.36 8.79 35.95
N GLU A 81 -14.11 8.46 37.02
CA GLU A 81 -13.53 7.85 38.22
C GLU A 81 -12.85 6.50 37.91
N ARG A 82 -13.51 5.62 37.15
CA ARG A 82 -12.91 4.36 36.69
C ARG A 82 -11.61 4.58 35.92
N ALA A 83 -11.62 5.49 34.95
CA ALA A 83 -10.41 5.81 34.17
C ALA A 83 -9.29 6.37 35.06
N ALA A 84 -9.62 7.23 36.03
CA ALA A 84 -8.65 7.77 36.97
C ALA A 84 -8.02 6.68 37.87
N ARG A 85 -8.81 5.71 38.33
CA ARG A 85 -8.32 4.59 39.15
C ARG A 85 -7.52 3.58 38.32
N ASP A 86 -8.06 3.13 37.20
CA ASP A 86 -7.52 2.00 36.42
C ASP A 86 -6.33 2.43 35.55
N GLU A 87 -6.39 3.61 34.94
CA GLU A 87 -5.36 4.07 33.99
C GLU A 87 -4.31 4.97 34.66
N LEU A 88 -4.70 5.75 35.67
CA LEU A 88 -3.83 6.75 36.30
C LEU A 88 -3.44 6.39 37.75
N GLY A 89 -4.04 5.35 38.34
CA GLY A 89 -3.77 4.97 39.74
C GLY A 89 -4.19 6.04 40.75
N MET A 90 -5.08 6.94 40.37
CA MET A 90 -5.55 8.04 41.22
C MET A 90 -6.60 7.53 42.21
N VAL A 91 -6.64 8.15 43.39
CA VAL A 91 -7.61 7.88 44.45
C VAL A 91 -8.26 9.19 44.91
N HIS A 92 -9.46 9.11 45.46
CA HIS A 92 -10.15 10.31 45.94
C HIS A 92 -9.55 10.79 47.27
N GLU A 93 -9.67 12.09 47.55
CA GLU A 93 -9.23 12.64 48.83
C GLU A 93 -10.07 12.05 49.97
N GLY A 94 -9.40 11.52 51.00
CA GLY A 94 -10.04 10.84 52.14
C GLY A 94 -10.19 9.32 51.99
N GLU A 95 -9.74 8.70 50.90
CA GLU A 95 -9.75 7.24 50.76
C GLU A 95 -8.55 6.55 51.44
N LEU A 96 -8.80 5.41 52.07
CA LEU A 96 -7.79 4.57 52.70
C LEU A 96 -7.21 3.56 51.69
N ILE A 97 -5.89 3.62 51.46
CA ILE A 97 -5.19 2.65 50.60
C ILE A 97 -4.69 1.49 51.45
N LEU A 98 -5.20 0.28 51.20
CA LEU A 98 -4.70 -0.96 51.80
C LEU A 98 -3.64 -1.59 50.89
N ARG A 99 -2.40 -1.66 51.36
CA ARG A 99 -1.32 -2.38 50.67
C ARG A 99 -1.09 -3.71 51.38
N PHE A 100 -1.27 -4.81 50.67
CA PHE A 100 -0.96 -6.14 51.19
C PHE A 100 0.51 -6.44 50.91
N ALA A 101 1.30 -6.68 51.97
CA ALA A 101 2.64 -7.23 51.81
C ALA A 101 2.50 -8.72 51.48
N THR A 102 3.04 -9.16 50.34
CA THR A 102 3.21 -10.57 50.07
C THR A 102 4.25 -11.14 51.05
N ALA A 103 4.00 -12.35 51.56
CA ALA A 103 4.74 -12.96 52.68
C ALA A 103 6.26 -13.11 52.45
N GLU A 104 6.75 -12.90 51.23
CA GLU A 104 8.15 -13.03 50.85
C GLU A 104 9.07 -11.94 51.45
N LYS A 105 8.54 -10.75 51.80
CA LYS A 105 9.35 -9.65 52.38
C LYS A 105 9.41 -9.63 53.91
N ALA A 106 8.80 -10.59 54.60
CA ALA A 106 8.78 -10.62 56.06
C ALA A 106 9.99 -11.35 56.69
N ASP A 107 10.80 -12.06 55.90
CA ASP A 107 11.85 -12.98 56.37
C ASP A 107 13.29 -12.42 56.22
N HIS A 108 13.47 -11.11 56.40
CA HIS A 108 14.81 -10.48 56.47
C HIS A 108 14.88 -9.53 57.67
N ARG A 109 14.60 -10.05 58.87
CA ARG A 109 14.86 -9.38 60.15
C ARG A 109 15.62 -10.29 61.08
#